data_AF-A0A0E0I0X6-F1
#
_entry.id   AF-A0A0E0I0X6-F1
#
_cell.length_a   1.000
_cell.length_b   1.000
_cell.length_c   1.000
_cell.angle_alpha   90.00
_cell.angle_beta   90.00
_cell.angle_gamma   90.00
#
_symmetry.space_group_name_H-M   'P 1'
#
loop_
_entity.id
_entity.type
_entity.pdbx_description
1 polymer ?
#
loop_
_entity_poly.entity_id
_entity_poly.type
_entity_poly.pdbx_seq_one_letter_code
_entity_poly.pdbx_strand_id
1 'polypeptide(L)'
;MPPRARHRQQRGHGQGPPVPAPPPPPPDPTQTQGIRVFELNVSLVGAAEYTRLQNERDQHCSQLSAVHFNGTPMTTGDDSSCHLVRLTHPDYQQRVQLLFRDRDQYLLAFQRGDGRWFRFLGLEVPGLNAEILNLQSSHGSMLRGPRYYSI
;
A
#
# COMPACT_ATOMS: atom_id res chain seq x y z
N MET A 1 38.40 43.83 -62.06
CA MET A 1 38.24 43.15 -60.75
C MET A 1 36.80 43.35 -60.27
N PRO A 2 35.96 42.31 -60.17
CA PRO A 2 34.66 42.38 -59.49
C PRO A 2 34.77 41.91 -58.03
N PRO A 3 33.92 42.40 -57.10
CA PRO A 3 33.95 41.98 -55.71
C PRO A 3 33.24 40.63 -55.51
N ARG A 4 33.89 39.71 -54.77
CA ARG A 4 33.35 38.42 -54.37
C ARG A 4 32.25 38.58 -53.32
N ALA A 5 31.11 37.92 -53.56
CA ALA A 5 30.02 37.77 -52.62
C ALA A 5 30.48 37.03 -51.34
N ARG A 6 30.25 37.63 -50.16
CA ARG A 6 30.40 36.95 -48.86
C ARG A 6 29.09 36.25 -48.53
N HIS A 7 29.04 34.93 -48.71
CA HIS A 7 28.00 34.10 -48.12
C HIS A 7 28.16 34.06 -46.59
N ARG A 8 27.18 34.63 -45.90
CA ARG A 8 27.01 34.57 -44.45
C ARG A 8 26.53 33.17 -44.07
N GLN A 9 27.45 32.28 -43.69
CA GLN A 9 27.09 31.00 -43.09
C GLN A 9 26.40 31.26 -41.75
N GLN A 10 25.13 30.88 -41.68
CA GLN A 10 24.34 30.84 -40.45
C GLN A 10 24.99 29.83 -39.48
N ARG A 11 25.30 30.28 -38.26
CA ARG A 11 25.66 29.37 -37.17
C ARG A 11 24.45 28.52 -36.84
N GLY A 12 24.57 27.21 -37.11
CA GLY A 12 23.63 26.22 -36.61
C GLY A 12 23.59 26.27 -35.09
N HIS A 13 22.37 26.21 -34.55
CA HIS A 13 22.11 26.02 -33.13
C HIS A 13 22.78 24.70 -32.70
N GLY A 14 23.82 24.81 -31.85
CA GLY A 14 24.37 23.64 -31.18
C GLY A 14 23.31 23.03 -30.28
N GLN A 15 22.84 21.84 -30.62
CA GLN A 15 22.16 20.97 -29.68
C GLN A 15 23.16 20.62 -28.58
N GLY A 16 22.93 21.13 -27.37
CA GLY A 16 23.59 20.60 -26.18
C GLY A 16 23.25 19.11 -26.02
N PRO A 17 24.11 18.34 -25.32
CA PRO A 17 23.85 16.92 -25.08
C PRO A 17 22.47 16.76 -24.41
N PRO A 18 21.69 15.73 -24.77
CA PRO A 18 20.38 15.50 -24.18
C PRO A 18 20.55 15.40 -22.67
N VAL A 19 19.73 16.15 -21.92
CA VAL A 19 19.67 16.02 -20.47
C VAL A 19 19.34 14.55 -20.17
N PRO A 20 20.14 13.85 -19.35
CA PRO A 20 19.82 12.48 -18.95
C PRO A 20 18.41 12.47 -18.37
N ALA A 21 17.57 11.57 -18.87
CA ALA A 21 16.24 11.39 -18.29
C ALA A 21 16.39 11.16 -16.77
N PRO A 22 15.54 11.79 -15.93
CA PRO A 22 15.56 11.49 -14.51
C PRO A 22 15.44 9.97 -14.31
N PRO A 23 16.18 9.40 -13.35
CA PRO A 23 16.12 7.97 -13.10
C PRO A 23 14.66 7.57 -12.84
N PRO A 24 14.22 6.39 -13.31
CA PRO A 24 12.88 5.92 -13.03
C PRO A 24 12.65 5.93 -11.51
N PRO A 25 11.44 6.29 -11.04
CA PRO A 25 11.11 6.21 -9.63
C PRO A 25 11.42 4.79 -9.12
N PRO A 26 11.86 4.64 -7.86
CA PRO A 26 12.13 3.32 -7.31
C PRO A 26 10.87 2.45 -7.49
N PRO A 27 11.03 1.17 -7.89
CA PRO A 27 9.88 0.29 -8.07
C PRO A 27 9.06 0.26 -6.78
N ASP A 28 7.75 0.46 -6.93
CA ASP A 28 6.81 0.41 -5.83
C ASP A 28 6.92 -1.00 -5.20
N PRO A 29 7.28 -1.14 -3.91
CA PRO A 29 7.47 -2.46 -3.29
C PRO A 29 6.18 -3.29 -3.26
N THR A 30 5.04 -2.71 -3.66
CA THR A 30 3.78 -3.41 -3.90
C THR A 30 3.75 -4.24 -5.20
N GLN A 31 4.80 -4.26 -6.02
CA GLN A 31 4.97 -5.25 -7.10
C GLN A 31 5.46 -6.63 -6.61
N THR A 32 5.35 -6.94 -5.30
CA THR A 32 5.15 -8.31 -4.85
C THR A 32 3.86 -8.86 -5.46
N GLN A 33 4.01 -9.81 -6.39
CA GLN A 33 2.93 -10.52 -7.08
C GLN A 33 1.74 -10.85 -6.13
N GLY A 34 0.53 -10.41 -6.46
CA GLY A 34 -0.72 -11.07 -6.04
C GLY A 34 -1.51 -10.53 -4.83
N ILE A 35 -1.04 -9.53 -4.07
CA ILE A 35 -1.80 -8.99 -2.92
C ILE A 35 -2.83 -7.95 -3.40
N ARG A 36 -4.11 -8.18 -3.11
CA ARG A 36 -5.20 -7.24 -3.44
C ARG A 36 -5.07 -5.95 -2.61
N VAL A 37 -5.22 -4.79 -3.23
CA VAL A 37 -5.19 -3.48 -2.55
C VAL A 37 -6.53 -2.78 -2.70
N PHE A 38 -7.09 -2.30 -1.59
CA PHE A 38 -8.29 -1.46 -1.53
C PHE A 38 -7.88 -0.05 -1.11
N GLU A 39 -8.18 0.96 -1.93
CA GLU A 39 -7.81 2.35 -1.66
C GLU A 39 -8.98 3.14 -1.06
N LEU A 40 -8.75 3.79 0.08
CA LEU A 40 -9.75 4.61 0.79
C LEU A 40 -9.20 6.02 1.00
N ASN A 41 -9.81 7.01 0.34
CA ASN A 41 -9.50 8.43 0.56
C ASN A 41 -10.34 9.02 1.70
N VAL A 42 -9.80 9.06 2.90
CA VAL A 42 -10.52 9.37 4.14
C VAL A 42 -11.06 10.82 4.26
N SER A 43 -10.72 11.76 3.38
CA SER A 43 -11.21 13.15 3.49
C SER A 43 -12.61 13.39 2.94
N LEU A 44 -13.05 12.56 1.98
CA LEU A 44 -14.23 12.84 1.16
C LEU A 44 -15.07 11.60 0.88
N VAL A 45 -14.85 10.49 1.60
CA VAL A 45 -15.65 9.28 1.41
C VAL A 45 -17.09 9.58 1.86
N GLY A 46 -17.97 9.86 0.91
CA GLY A 46 -19.40 9.73 1.15
C GLY A 46 -19.74 8.29 1.50
N ALA A 47 -20.81 8.07 2.26
CA ALA A 47 -21.22 6.73 2.71
C ALA A 47 -21.31 5.70 1.54
N ALA A 48 -21.63 6.15 0.33
CA ALA A 48 -21.67 5.33 -0.87
C ALA A 48 -20.31 4.72 -1.25
N GLU A 49 -19.24 5.51 -1.21
CA GLU A 49 -17.90 5.05 -1.59
C GLU A 49 -17.30 4.11 -0.55
N TYR A 50 -17.57 4.37 0.74
CA TYR A 50 -17.22 3.45 1.81
C TYR A 50 -17.96 2.12 1.66
N THR A 51 -19.27 2.17 1.38
CA THR A 51 -20.08 0.97 1.13
C THR A 51 -19.57 0.18 -0.07
N ARG A 52 -19.19 0.87 -1.16
CA ARG A 52 -18.60 0.24 -2.34
C ARG A 52 -17.34 -0.55 -1.99
N LEU A 53 -16.42 0.06 -1.25
CA LEU A 53 -15.16 -0.59 -0.84
C LEU A 53 -15.40 -1.77 0.10
N GLN A 54 -16.35 -1.65 1.03
CA GLN A 54 -16.75 -2.77 1.89
C GLN A 54 -17.29 -3.93 1.06
N ASN A 55 -18.18 -3.68 0.10
CA ASN A 55 -18.72 -4.71 -0.79
C ASN A 55 -17.63 -5.35 -1.66
N GLU A 56 -16.67 -4.58 -2.18
CA GLU A 56 -15.55 -5.12 -2.96
C GLU A 56 -14.65 -6.03 -2.11
N ARG A 57 -14.41 -5.65 -0.84
CA ARG A 57 -13.65 -6.47 0.11
C ARG A 57 -14.39 -7.74 0.48
N ASP A 58 -15.69 -7.65 0.75
CA ASP A 58 -16.53 -8.80 1.08
C ASP A 58 -16.63 -9.77 -0.11
N GLN A 59 -16.74 -9.24 -1.33
CA GLN A 59 -16.71 -10.04 -2.55
C GLN A 59 -15.36 -10.75 -2.71
N HIS A 60 -14.24 -10.07 -2.43
CA HIS A 60 -12.91 -10.68 -2.45
C HIS A 60 -12.81 -11.84 -1.45
N CYS A 61 -13.22 -11.62 -0.19
CA CYS A 61 -13.27 -12.69 0.81
C CYS A 61 -14.19 -13.85 0.37
N SER A 62 -15.33 -13.55 -0.26
CA SER A 62 -16.24 -14.57 -0.78
C SER A 62 -15.65 -15.38 -1.93
N GLN A 63 -14.75 -14.81 -2.74
CA GLN A 63 -14.07 -15.52 -3.83
C GLN A 63 -13.00 -16.48 -3.32
N LEU A 64 -12.38 -16.15 -2.17
CA LEU A 64 -11.39 -16.99 -1.51
C LEU A 64 -12.01 -18.14 -0.72
N SER A 65 -13.28 -18.00 -0.34
CA SER A 65 -13.98 -19.01 0.45
C SER A 65 -14.35 -20.24 -0.38
N ALA A 66 -13.85 -21.40 0.04
CA ALA A 66 -14.20 -22.70 -0.55
C ALA A 66 -15.60 -23.22 -0.12
N VAL A 67 -16.19 -22.65 0.94
CA VAL A 67 -17.43 -23.15 1.55
C VAL A 67 -18.36 -21.99 1.89
N HIS A 68 -19.61 -22.06 1.46
CA HIS A 68 -20.64 -21.09 1.85
C HIS A 68 -21.69 -21.77 2.74
N PHE A 69 -21.91 -21.22 3.94
CA PHE A 69 -22.97 -21.65 4.84
C PHE A 69 -24.11 -20.63 4.83
N ASN A 70 -25.30 -21.04 4.39
CA ASN A 70 -26.46 -20.14 4.23
C ASN A 70 -26.14 -18.84 3.45
N GLY A 71 -25.32 -18.94 2.41
CA GLY A 71 -24.87 -17.79 1.62
C GLY A 71 -23.78 -16.93 2.26
N THR A 72 -23.34 -17.26 3.47
CA THR A 72 -22.20 -16.60 4.12
C THR A 72 -20.90 -17.35 3.77
N PRO A 73 -19.88 -16.67 3.23
CA PRO A 73 -18.58 -17.29 2.98
C PRO A 73 -17.93 -17.70 4.30
N MET A 74 -17.54 -18.97 4.39
CA MET A 74 -16.83 -19.54 5.52
C MET A 74 -15.35 -19.59 5.21
N THR A 75 -14.53 -19.16 6.17
CA THR A 75 -13.10 -19.14 6.00
C THR A 75 -12.52 -20.49 6.41
N THR A 76 -11.93 -21.20 5.43
CA THR A 76 -11.30 -22.50 5.65
C THR A 76 -9.84 -22.32 6.09
N GLY A 77 -9.32 -23.29 6.85
CA GLY A 77 -8.10 -23.14 7.66
C GLY A 77 -6.80 -22.83 6.90
N ASP A 78 -6.79 -23.00 5.58
CA ASP A 78 -5.55 -23.05 4.78
C ASP A 78 -5.24 -21.74 4.03
N ASP A 79 -6.14 -20.76 4.03
CA ASP A 79 -5.97 -19.52 3.26
C ASP A 79 -5.08 -18.51 4.02
N SER A 80 -3.76 -18.62 3.76
CA SER A 80 -2.74 -17.70 4.26
C SER A 80 -2.65 -16.39 3.45
N SER A 81 -3.66 -16.09 2.63
CA SER A 81 -3.67 -14.89 1.81
C SER A 81 -3.94 -13.63 2.64
N CYS A 82 -3.48 -12.51 2.10
CA CYS A 82 -3.65 -11.20 2.71
C CYS A 82 -4.10 -10.19 1.66
N HIS A 83 -4.75 -9.13 2.13
CA HIS A 83 -5.03 -7.93 1.36
C HIS A 83 -4.54 -6.68 2.10
N LEU A 84 -4.38 -5.60 1.34
CA LEU A 84 -4.01 -4.29 1.86
C LEU A 84 -5.21 -3.34 1.80
N VAL A 85 -5.37 -2.53 2.83
CA VAL A 85 -6.18 -1.31 2.78
C VAL A 85 -5.24 -0.12 2.85
N ARG A 86 -5.26 0.73 1.84
CA ARG A 86 -4.45 1.94 1.75
C ARG A 86 -5.31 3.14 2.08
N LEU A 87 -4.94 3.85 3.14
CA LEU A 87 -5.59 5.07 3.60
C LEU A 87 -4.83 6.27 3.05
N THR A 88 -5.55 7.16 2.36
CA THR A 88 -5.01 8.41 1.80
C THR A 88 -5.86 9.60 2.25
N HIS A 89 -5.25 10.77 2.29
CA HIS A 89 -5.94 12.04 2.56
C HIS A 89 -5.28 13.10 1.68
N PRO A 90 -6.04 13.97 0.98
CA PRO A 90 -5.51 14.97 0.06
C PRO A 90 -4.56 15.96 0.75
N ASP A 91 -4.84 16.30 2.01
CA ASP A 91 -4.00 17.23 2.77
C ASP A 91 -2.73 16.57 3.36
N TYR A 92 -2.62 15.23 3.29
CA TYR A 92 -1.46 14.50 3.78
C TYR A 92 -0.76 13.77 2.63
N GLN A 93 0.49 14.12 2.36
CA GLN A 93 1.30 13.40 1.36
C GLN A 93 1.59 11.95 1.79
N GLN A 94 1.51 11.68 3.09
CA GLN A 94 1.77 10.39 3.69
C GLN A 94 0.59 9.44 3.53
N ARG A 95 0.89 8.17 3.26
CA ARG A 95 -0.09 7.10 3.10
C ARG A 95 0.09 6.07 4.19
N VAL A 96 -1.00 5.58 4.76
CA VAL A 96 -0.97 4.48 5.72
C VAL A 96 -1.45 3.23 5.00
N GLN A 97 -0.77 2.11 5.20
CA GLN A 97 -1.22 0.81 4.68
C GLN A 97 -1.54 -0.11 5.84
N LEU A 98 -2.62 -0.86 5.73
CA LEU A 98 -3.08 -1.84 6.70
C LEU A 98 -3.10 -3.20 6.04
N LEU A 99 -2.38 -4.17 6.60
CA LEU A 99 -2.31 -5.54 6.10
C LEU A 99 -3.25 -6.44 6.89
N PHE A 100 -4.23 -7.01 6.20
CA PHE A 100 -5.23 -7.89 6.79
C PHE A 100 -5.05 -9.31 6.28
N ARG A 101 -5.26 -10.28 7.17
CA ARG A 101 -5.42 -11.68 6.79
C ARG A 101 -6.81 -11.89 6.23
N ASP A 102 -6.94 -12.53 5.07
CA ASP A 102 -8.26 -12.73 4.44
C ASP A 102 -9.17 -13.64 5.27
N ARG A 103 -8.61 -14.69 5.88
CA ARG A 103 -9.35 -15.71 6.63
C ARG A 103 -10.16 -15.17 7.81
N ASP A 104 -9.72 -14.13 8.49
CA ASP A 104 -10.42 -13.61 9.68
C ASP A 104 -10.46 -12.09 9.75
N GLN A 105 -10.05 -11.43 8.65
CA GLN A 105 -9.96 -9.98 8.52
C GLN A 105 -9.18 -9.34 9.67
N TYR A 106 -8.23 -10.08 10.24
CA TYR A 106 -7.45 -9.60 11.37
C TYR A 106 -6.29 -8.73 10.88
N LEU A 107 -6.10 -7.57 11.51
CA LEU A 107 -5.00 -6.67 11.20
C LEU A 107 -3.69 -7.28 11.69
N LEU A 108 -2.80 -7.60 10.75
CA LEU A 108 -1.51 -8.23 11.03
C LEU A 108 -0.40 -7.20 11.23
N ALA A 109 -0.37 -6.20 10.36
CA ALA A 109 0.68 -5.19 10.30
C ALA A 109 0.14 -3.88 9.69
N PHE A 110 0.86 -2.78 9.89
CA PHE A 110 0.59 -1.53 9.21
C PHE A 110 1.88 -0.82 8.81
N GLN A 111 1.82 -0.10 7.70
CA GLN A 111 2.88 0.78 7.22
C GLN A 111 2.54 2.21 7.58
N ARG A 112 3.47 2.91 8.23
CA ARG A 112 3.36 4.34 8.47
C ARG A 112 3.75 5.11 7.20
N GLY A 113 3.35 6.38 7.13
CA GLY A 113 3.64 7.31 6.03
C GLY A 113 5.10 7.46 5.61
N ASP A 114 6.05 7.07 6.46
CA ASP A 114 7.49 7.07 6.16
C ASP A 114 8.00 5.73 5.60
N GLY A 115 7.09 4.80 5.29
CA GLY A 115 7.39 3.51 4.68
C GLY A 115 7.77 2.40 5.66
N ARG A 116 7.94 2.70 6.95
CA ARG A 116 8.26 1.70 7.98
C ARG A 116 7.04 0.85 8.29
N TRP A 117 7.25 -0.46 8.36
CA TRP A 117 6.24 -1.43 8.76
C TRP A 117 6.32 -1.74 10.25
N PHE A 118 5.16 -1.90 10.86
CA PHE A 118 4.99 -2.31 12.25
C PHE A 118 4.04 -3.50 12.30
N ARG A 119 4.33 -4.46 13.17
CA ARG A 119 3.47 -5.63 13.42
C ARG A 119 3.25 -5.84 14.91
N PHE A 120 2.16 -6.51 15.26
CA PHE A 120 1.85 -6.80 16.65
C PHE A 120 2.69 -7.96 17.20
N LEU A 121 2.87 -7.97 18.53
CA LEU A 121 3.55 -9.03 19.24
C LEU A 121 2.83 -10.38 19.03
N GLY A 122 3.58 -11.40 18.67
CA GLY A 122 3.06 -12.76 18.45
C GLY A 122 2.35 -12.97 17.11
N LEU A 123 2.31 -11.97 16.23
CA LEU A 123 1.85 -12.14 14.85
C LEU A 123 3.03 -12.16 13.89
N GLU A 124 3.18 -13.27 13.16
CA GLU A 124 4.18 -13.40 12.10
C GLU A 124 3.56 -13.12 10.74
N VAL A 125 4.32 -12.43 9.88
CA VAL A 125 3.99 -12.19 8.48
C VAL A 125 5.21 -12.58 7.66
N PRO A 126 5.21 -13.75 7.00
CA PRO A 126 6.35 -14.23 6.23
C PRO A 126 6.80 -13.21 5.18
N GLY A 127 8.11 -12.95 5.12
CA GLY A 127 8.69 -12.02 4.13
C GLY A 127 8.50 -10.53 4.43
N LEU A 128 7.78 -10.15 5.50
CA LEU A 128 7.60 -8.76 5.87
C LEU A 128 8.68 -8.30 6.86
N ASN A 129 9.51 -7.35 6.43
CA ASN A 129 10.43 -6.65 7.33
C ASN A 129 9.67 -5.58 8.12
N ALA A 130 9.26 -5.90 9.36
CA ALA A 130 8.47 -5.03 10.21
C ALA A 130 9.01 -4.98 11.64
N GLU A 131 8.94 -3.79 12.24
CA GLU A 131 9.20 -3.58 13.65
C GLU A 131 8.10 -4.19 14.52
N ILE A 132 8.51 -4.85 15.60
CA ILE A 132 7.58 -5.51 16.50
C ILE A 132 7.14 -4.52 17.57
N LEU A 133 5.85 -4.22 17.59
CA LEU A 133 5.25 -3.49 18.69
C LEU A 133 5.17 -4.39 19.92
N ASN A 134 5.55 -3.87 21.10
CA ASN A 134 5.28 -4.52 22.37
C ASN A 134 3.80 -4.37 22.77
N LEU A 135 2.92 -4.78 21.86
CA LEU A 135 1.47 -4.68 21.91
C LEU A 135 0.87 -5.84 21.13
N GLN A 136 -0.08 -6.54 21.73
CA GLN A 136 -0.88 -7.55 21.03
C GLN A 136 -2.09 -6.90 20.34
N SER A 137 -2.52 -7.44 19.21
CA SER A 137 -3.62 -6.94 18.37
C SER A 137 -5.03 -7.23 18.91
N SER A 138 -5.15 -7.96 20.02
CA SER A 138 -6.47 -8.21 20.61
C SER A 138 -7.10 -6.91 21.13
N HIS A 139 -8.43 -6.81 21.02
CA HIS A 139 -9.17 -5.63 21.47
C HIS A 139 -8.85 -5.29 22.95
N GLY A 140 -8.84 -6.31 23.82
CA GLY A 140 -8.49 -6.13 25.24
C GLY A 140 -7.03 -5.74 25.50
N SER A 141 -6.11 -6.09 24.59
CA SER A 141 -4.71 -5.66 24.70
C SER A 141 -4.53 -4.22 24.21
N MET A 142 -5.20 -3.81 23.13
CA MET A 142 -5.18 -2.43 22.64
C MET A 142 -5.73 -1.44 23.67
N LEU A 143 -6.80 -1.79 24.38
CA LEU A 143 -7.36 -0.94 25.44
C LEU A 143 -6.44 -0.77 26.65
N ARG A 144 -5.61 -1.76 26.95
CA ARG A 144 -4.65 -1.72 28.07
C ARG A 144 -3.35 -1.00 27.71
N GLY A 145 -3.10 -0.74 26.43
CA GLY A 145 -1.88 -0.12 25.95
C GLY A 145 -0.64 -1.04 26.01
N PRO A 146 0.54 -0.51 25.68
CA PRO A 146 1.79 -1.26 25.69
C PRO A 146 2.08 -1.78 27.10
N ARG A 147 2.46 -3.06 27.21
CA ARG A 147 2.95 -3.60 28.49
C ARG A 147 4.40 -3.20 28.67
N TYR A 148 4.64 -2.10 29.38
CA TYR A 148 5.98 -1.82 29.91
C TYR A 148 6.23 -2.80 31.06
N TYR A 149 7.03 -3.84 30.81
CA TYR A 149 7.65 -4.55 31.92
C TYR A 149 8.74 -3.63 32.47
N SER A 150 8.51 -3.07 33.66
CA SER A 150 9.58 -2.50 34.45
C SER A 150 10.53 -3.65 34.82
N ILE A 151 11.79 -3.53 34.39
CA ILE A 151 12.91 -4.31 34.92
C ILE A 151 13.30 -3.71 36.26
#